data_AF-A0A955KW20-F1
#
_entry.id   AF-A0A955KW20-F1
#
_cell.length_a   1.000
_cell.length_b   1.000
_cell.length_c   1.000
_cell.angle_alpha   90.00
_cell.angle_beta   90.00
_cell.angle_gamma   90.00
#
_symmetry.space_group_name_H-M   'P 1'
#
loop_
_entity.id
_entity.type
_entity.pdbx_description
1 polymer ?
#
loop_
_entity_poly.entity_id
_entity_poly.type
_entity_poly.pdbx_seq_one_letter_code
_entity_poly.pdbx_strand_id
1 'polypeptide(L)'
;ALYDAGYRYDEADEQEEEPEEDVAEESSEEESPEVDSEESAEEEESSDEETPEETDESEAEPVTEEAATEDVAEDMEDNARYRKNSDGETLHLVMLVRMLNENPVAAAELEQTVNYLVDSWKAVGVQVEPQFEPMDVFGDRVRARDYDLLLTGESLGYNLDTYSYWHSSQSGANGLNLSNYRSFAVDALIEKSRSTFDNEEKDDIFKQLAEEISKDVPAIFLYRPTYSFATDRKVQGVQFDNWASASDRFANIAAWCVVCE
;
A
#
# COMPACT_ATOMS: atom_id res chain seq x y z
N ALA A 1 -7.59 5.63 -5.89
CA ALA A 1 -8.24 4.51 -5.18
C ALA A 1 -9.70 4.86 -4.89
N LEU A 2 -10.55 4.62 -5.90
CA LEU A 2 -12.00 4.56 -5.74
C LEU A 2 -12.33 3.07 -5.58
N TYR A 3 -12.37 2.62 -4.33
CA TYR A 3 -12.79 1.27 -3.98
C TYR A 3 -13.99 1.36 -3.04
N ASP A 4 -15.17 1.23 -3.61
CA ASP A 4 -16.33 0.62 -2.95
C ASP A 4 -16.54 -0.73 -3.63
N ALA A 5 -15.68 -1.69 -3.29
CA ALA A 5 -15.91 -3.09 -3.60
C ALA A 5 -16.52 -3.69 -2.33
N GLY A 6 -17.85 -3.77 -2.31
CA GLY A 6 -18.59 -4.51 -1.32
C GLY A 6 -18.14 -5.98 -1.35
N TYR A 7 -17.21 -6.33 -0.47
CA TYR A 7 -16.98 -7.71 -0.08
C TYR A 7 -18.18 -8.14 0.75
N ARG A 8 -19.15 -8.80 0.12
CA ARG A 8 -19.99 -9.77 0.83
C ARG A 8 -19.13 -11.00 1.04
N TYR A 9 -18.81 -11.31 2.29
CA TYR A 9 -18.49 -12.67 2.68
C TYR A 9 -19.76 -13.49 2.42
N ASP A 10 -19.72 -14.37 1.43
CA ASP A 10 -20.69 -15.46 1.38
C ASP A 10 -20.34 -16.40 2.54
N GLU A 11 -21.24 -16.45 3.53
CA GLU A 11 -21.21 -17.45 4.59
C GLU A 11 -21.20 -18.83 3.91
N ALA A 12 -20.14 -19.60 4.16
CA ALA A 12 -20.07 -20.99 3.75
C ALA A 12 -21.23 -21.75 4.43
N ASP A 13 -22.00 -22.47 3.61
CA ASP A 13 -23.12 -23.32 4.02
C ASP A 13 -22.77 -24.17 5.24
N GLU A 14 -23.53 -23.98 6.31
CA GLU A 14 -23.68 -24.92 7.41
C GLU A 14 -24.29 -26.23 6.87
N GLN A 15 -23.56 -27.34 6.98
CA GLN A 15 -24.17 -28.68 7.05
C GLN A 15 -23.59 -29.42 8.26
N GLU A 16 -24.39 -29.45 9.33
CA GLU A 16 -24.27 -30.40 10.43
C GLU A 16 -24.88 -31.76 10.04
N GLU A 17 -24.15 -32.86 10.29
CA GLU A 17 -24.51 -33.97 11.22
C GLU A 17 -23.62 -35.23 11.00
N GLU A 18 -22.60 -35.41 11.87
CA GLU A 18 -22.26 -36.53 12.81
C GLU A 18 -22.65 -38.03 12.51
N PRO A 19 -22.10 -39.07 13.20
CA PRO A 19 -20.75 -39.29 13.80
C PRO A 19 -20.16 -40.75 13.75
N GLU A 20 -19.03 -40.92 14.45
CA GLU A 20 -18.38 -42.12 15.09
C GLU A 20 -17.46 -43.07 14.29
N GLU A 21 -16.17 -43.16 14.71
CA GLU A 21 -15.67 -44.29 15.53
C GLU A 21 -14.25 -44.02 16.12
N ASP A 22 -14.04 -44.60 17.30
CA ASP A 22 -12.89 -44.60 18.22
C ASP A 22 -11.48 -44.83 17.62
N VAL A 23 -10.43 -44.36 18.32
CA VAL A 23 -9.36 -45.20 18.91
C VAL A 23 -8.38 -44.37 19.77
N ALA A 24 -8.40 -44.72 21.07
CA ALA A 24 -7.33 -44.87 22.06
C ALA A 24 -6.30 -43.77 22.39
N GLU A 25 -6.26 -43.52 23.70
CA GLU A 25 -5.22 -42.91 24.53
C GLU A 25 -3.80 -43.44 24.25
N GLU A 26 -2.80 -42.55 24.36
CA GLU A 26 -1.66 -42.82 25.23
C GLU A 26 -1.05 -41.51 25.76
N SER A 27 -1.06 -41.39 27.08
CA SER A 27 -0.36 -40.41 27.89
C SER A 27 1.10 -40.84 28.11
N SER A 28 2.04 -39.91 28.07
CA SER A 28 3.22 -39.99 28.93
C SER A 28 3.69 -38.60 29.36
N GLU A 29 3.65 -38.43 30.67
CA GLU A 29 4.35 -37.42 31.46
C GLU A 29 5.86 -37.59 31.29
N GLU A 30 6.64 -36.50 31.27
CA GLU A 30 7.94 -36.50 31.96
C GLU A 30 8.28 -35.12 32.55
N GLU A 31 8.88 -35.23 33.73
CA GLU A 31 9.19 -34.27 34.78
C GLU A 31 10.08 -33.08 34.41
N SER A 32 9.83 -31.97 35.12
CA SER A 32 10.83 -30.93 35.42
C SER A 32 11.74 -31.38 36.57
N PRO A 33 12.94 -30.79 36.71
CA PRO A 33 13.41 -30.50 38.06
C PRO A 33 13.73 -29.02 38.26
N GLU A 34 13.23 -28.51 39.38
CA GLU A 34 13.65 -27.28 40.05
C GLU A 34 15.09 -27.43 40.59
N VAL A 35 15.90 -26.37 40.50
CA VAL A 35 17.00 -26.14 41.45
C VAL A 35 17.03 -24.66 41.85
N ASP A 36 16.80 -24.51 43.15
CA ASP A 36 17.11 -23.49 44.14
C ASP A 36 17.75 -22.14 43.77
N SER A 37 17.19 -21.15 44.47
CA SER A 37 17.62 -19.77 44.69
C SER A 37 18.99 -19.65 45.37
N GLU A 38 19.77 -18.64 44.98
CA GLU A 38 20.52 -17.82 45.94
C GLU A 38 20.47 -16.34 45.54
N GLU A 39 20.06 -15.56 46.52
CA GLU A 39 19.90 -14.11 46.60
C GLU A 39 21.27 -13.42 46.75
N SER A 40 21.49 -12.31 46.06
CA SER A 40 22.44 -11.25 46.48
C SER A 40 22.09 -9.96 45.75
N ALA A 41 21.45 -9.04 46.45
CA ALA A 41 21.29 -7.66 46.06
C ALA A 41 22.56 -6.88 46.41
N GLU A 42 23.07 -6.07 45.48
CA GLU A 42 23.79 -4.83 45.79
C GLU A 42 23.39 -3.78 44.75
N GLU A 43 22.71 -2.73 45.23
CA GLU A 43 22.50 -1.46 44.56
C GLU A 43 23.81 -0.66 44.58
N GLU A 44 24.16 0.02 43.49
CA GLU A 44 24.94 1.26 43.51
C GLU A 44 24.44 2.12 42.32
N GLU A 45 23.88 3.28 42.65
CA GLU A 45 23.61 4.38 41.71
C GLU A 45 24.83 5.28 41.55
N SER A 46 25.04 5.81 40.35
CA SER A 46 25.48 7.21 40.10
C SER A 46 25.45 7.41 38.57
N SER A 47 24.50 8.17 38.03
CA SER A 47 24.52 9.63 37.79
C SER A 47 25.51 10.08 36.71
N ASP A 48 25.08 11.13 35.99
CA ASP A 48 25.69 11.82 34.84
C ASP A 48 25.23 11.20 33.50
N GLU A 49 24.63 11.93 32.56
CA GLU A 49 25.19 13.14 31.97
C GLU A 49 24.12 13.96 31.17
N GLU A 50 24.21 15.28 31.34
CA GLU A 50 23.94 16.39 30.40
C GLU A 50 22.60 16.57 29.65
N THR A 51 21.99 17.73 29.90
CA THR A 51 21.27 18.55 28.89
C THR A 51 22.27 19.56 28.33
N PRO A 52 22.34 19.77 27.00
CA PRO A 52 21.60 20.87 26.34
C PRO A 52 21.09 20.41 24.95
N GLU A 53 20.34 21.11 24.11
CA GLU A 53 20.07 22.53 23.88
C GLU A 53 18.86 22.57 22.92
N GLU A 54 18.02 23.61 23.00
CA GLU A 54 17.04 23.90 21.95
C GLU A 54 17.73 24.48 20.70
N THR A 55 17.37 23.95 19.52
CA THR A 55 17.47 24.62 18.22
C THR A 55 16.32 24.09 17.37
N ASP A 56 15.26 24.86 17.20
CA ASP A 56 15.02 25.87 16.15
C ASP A 56 14.59 25.25 14.82
N GLU A 57 13.53 25.87 14.29
CA GLU A 57 12.71 25.49 13.15
C GLU A 57 13.57 25.32 11.88
N SER A 58 13.36 24.24 11.13
CA SER A 58 13.78 24.22 9.73
C SER A 58 12.62 23.77 8.85
N GLU A 59 11.97 24.77 8.23
CA GLU A 59 11.12 24.62 7.07
C GLU A 59 11.85 23.77 6.01
N ALA A 60 11.20 22.70 5.55
CA ALA A 60 11.71 21.90 4.44
C ALA A 60 11.53 22.70 3.14
N GLU A 61 12.62 23.26 2.62
CA GLU A 61 12.70 23.85 1.28
C GLU A 61 12.39 22.78 0.20
N PRO A 62 11.65 23.12 -0.87
CA PRO A 62 11.33 22.18 -1.93
C PRO A 62 12.57 21.84 -2.76
N VAL A 63 12.80 20.55 -2.96
CA VAL A 63 13.85 20.04 -3.87
C VAL A 63 13.54 20.52 -5.29
N THR A 64 14.41 21.36 -5.83
CA THR A 64 14.28 22.00 -7.14
C THR A 64 14.34 21.01 -8.30
N GLU A 65 13.37 21.13 -9.19
CA GLU A 65 12.99 20.32 -10.36
C GLU A 65 13.92 20.46 -11.58
N GLU A 66 15.20 20.84 -11.41
CA GLU A 66 15.96 21.51 -12.48
C GLU A 66 17.22 20.78 -12.99
N ALA A 67 17.28 19.44 -12.94
CA ALA A 67 18.49 18.72 -13.39
C ALA A 67 18.30 17.61 -14.43
N ALA A 68 17.12 17.42 -15.03
CA ALA A 68 16.92 16.33 -16.01
C ALA A 68 16.11 16.68 -17.28
N THR A 69 15.65 17.91 -17.45
CA THR A 69 14.68 18.26 -18.51
C THR A 69 15.27 19.04 -19.69
N GLU A 70 16.47 19.58 -19.59
CA GLU A 70 17.11 20.32 -20.67
C GLU A 70 18.12 19.44 -21.43
N ASP A 71 17.66 18.67 -22.43
CA ASP A 71 18.45 18.47 -23.68
C ASP A 71 17.82 17.59 -24.78
N VAL A 72 16.56 17.11 -24.68
CA VAL A 72 16.05 16.12 -25.68
C VAL A 72 14.75 16.53 -26.40
N ALA A 73 14.32 17.79 -26.28
CA ALA A 73 12.99 18.19 -26.72
C ALA A 73 12.91 19.18 -27.90
N GLU A 74 13.95 19.34 -28.72
CA GLU A 74 13.84 20.13 -29.96
C GLU A 74 14.16 19.31 -31.22
N ASP A 75 13.11 19.15 -32.04
CA ASP A 75 13.09 18.86 -33.47
C ASP A 75 13.77 17.58 -34.02
N MET A 76 13.13 16.41 -33.85
CA MET A 76 13.45 15.21 -34.67
C MET A 76 12.21 14.34 -34.97
N GLU A 77 12.10 13.84 -36.21
CA GLU A 77 10.96 13.09 -36.76
C GLU A 77 10.48 11.89 -35.89
N ASP A 78 9.16 11.70 -35.83
CA ASP A 78 8.38 10.83 -34.90
C ASP A 78 8.89 9.38 -34.69
N ASN A 79 9.69 8.81 -35.60
CA ASN A 79 10.17 7.42 -35.52
C ASN A 79 11.58 7.25 -34.92
N ALA A 80 12.29 8.34 -34.60
CA ALA A 80 13.61 8.30 -33.98
C ALA A 80 13.58 8.32 -32.44
N ARG A 81 12.39 8.39 -31.83
CA ARG A 81 12.19 8.78 -30.42
C ARG A 81 12.24 7.64 -29.41
N TYR A 82 12.04 6.40 -29.81
CA TYR A 82 11.95 5.27 -28.88
C TYR A 82 13.27 4.50 -28.75
N ARG A 83 13.57 4.07 -27.52
CA ARG A 83 14.67 3.17 -27.18
C ARG A 83 14.51 1.87 -27.94
N LYS A 84 15.61 1.31 -28.42
CA LYS A 84 15.64 0.05 -29.16
C LYS A 84 16.68 -0.90 -28.57
N ASN A 85 16.41 -2.20 -28.65
CA ASN A 85 17.40 -3.22 -28.32
C ASN A 85 18.43 -3.38 -29.47
N SER A 86 19.38 -4.31 -29.29
CA SER A 86 20.43 -4.60 -30.29
C SER A 86 19.89 -5.07 -31.65
N ASP A 87 18.69 -5.64 -31.66
CA ASP A 87 18.03 -6.15 -32.87
C ASP A 87 17.19 -5.08 -33.59
N GLY A 88 17.14 -3.86 -33.03
CA GLY A 88 16.40 -2.73 -33.58
C GLY A 88 14.92 -2.70 -33.20
N GLU A 89 14.49 -3.57 -32.29
CA GLU A 89 13.11 -3.62 -31.78
C GLU A 89 12.91 -2.53 -30.73
N THR A 90 11.78 -1.82 -30.84
CA THR A 90 11.41 -0.76 -29.91
C THR A 90 11.07 -1.34 -28.53
N LEU A 91 11.52 -0.68 -27.47
CA LEU A 91 11.07 -0.96 -26.11
C LEU A 91 9.59 -0.60 -25.99
N HIS A 92 8.78 -1.65 -25.98
CA HIS A 92 7.33 -1.61 -25.93
C HIS A 92 6.86 -2.30 -24.64
N LEU A 93 6.04 -1.62 -23.85
CA LEU A 93 5.48 -2.14 -22.60
C LEU A 93 3.96 -2.08 -22.64
N VAL A 94 3.31 -3.16 -22.22
CA VAL A 94 1.86 -3.23 -22.05
C VAL A 94 1.50 -2.80 -20.63
N MET A 95 0.68 -1.75 -20.50
CA MET A 95 0.13 -1.30 -19.23
C MET A 95 -1.30 -1.83 -19.06
N LEU A 96 -1.48 -2.74 -18.11
CA LEU A 96 -2.79 -3.26 -17.76
C LEU A 96 -3.52 -2.30 -16.84
N VAL A 97 -4.77 -1.96 -17.19
CA VAL A 97 -5.62 -1.02 -16.47
C VAL A 97 -7.01 -1.61 -16.30
N ARG A 98 -7.59 -1.52 -15.11
CA ARG A 98 -8.99 -1.91 -14.88
C ARG A 98 -9.93 -0.86 -15.48
N MET A 99 -10.86 -1.31 -16.32
CA MET A 99 -11.95 -0.47 -16.84
C MET A 99 -12.97 -0.14 -15.73
N LEU A 100 -13.29 1.14 -15.56
CA LEU A 100 -14.21 1.63 -14.51
C LEU A 100 -15.56 2.13 -15.08
N ASN A 101 -16.37 1.22 -15.62
CA ASN A 101 -17.65 1.58 -16.26
C ASN A 101 -18.72 2.11 -15.30
N GLU A 102 -18.60 1.79 -14.01
CA GLU A 102 -19.63 2.09 -12.99
C GLU A 102 -19.59 3.55 -12.52
N ASN A 103 -18.45 4.23 -12.68
CA ASN A 103 -18.24 5.59 -12.22
C ASN A 103 -17.55 6.43 -13.31
N PRO A 104 -18.30 7.25 -14.08
CA PRO A 104 -17.75 7.98 -15.21
C PRO A 104 -16.74 9.07 -14.81
N VAL A 105 -16.85 9.61 -13.59
CA VAL A 105 -15.87 10.57 -13.06
C VAL A 105 -14.55 9.85 -12.79
N ALA A 106 -14.61 8.70 -12.11
CA ALA A 106 -13.45 7.84 -11.87
C ALA A 106 -12.76 7.43 -13.18
N ALA A 107 -13.56 7.04 -14.18
CA ALA A 107 -13.06 6.64 -15.48
C ALA A 107 -12.30 7.77 -16.17
N ALA A 108 -12.84 8.99 -16.15
CA ALA A 108 -12.19 10.16 -16.74
C ALA A 108 -10.89 10.55 -16.02
N GLU A 109 -10.85 10.47 -14.68
CA GLU A 109 -9.63 10.71 -13.89
C GLU A 109 -8.55 9.65 -14.18
N LEU A 110 -8.96 8.38 -14.28
CA LEU A 110 -8.07 7.27 -14.63
C LEU A 110 -7.50 7.45 -16.05
N GLU A 111 -8.34 7.81 -17.02
CA GLU A 111 -7.91 8.07 -18.39
C GLU A 111 -6.90 9.22 -18.48
N GLN A 112 -7.14 10.32 -17.75
CA GLN A 112 -6.17 11.42 -17.64
C GLN A 112 -4.84 10.95 -17.06
N THR A 113 -4.88 10.14 -16.00
CA THR A 113 -3.68 9.57 -15.37
C THR A 113 -2.92 8.68 -16.35
N VAL A 114 -3.62 7.78 -17.06
CA VAL A 114 -3.02 6.90 -18.07
C VAL A 114 -2.36 7.72 -19.18
N ASN A 115 -3.03 8.74 -19.71
CA ASN A 115 -2.46 9.60 -20.76
C ASN A 115 -1.21 10.33 -20.29
N TYR A 116 -1.23 10.90 -19.07
CA TYR A 116 -0.07 11.53 -18.47
C TYR A 116 1.12 10.56 -18.34
N LEU A 117 0.86 9.33 -17.89
CA LEU A 117 1.89 8.30 -17.78
C LEU A 117 2.44 7.92 -19.16
N VAL A 118 1.58 7.65 -20.15
CA VAL A 118 2.01 7.32 -21.52
C VAL A 118 2.89 8.43 -22.09
N ASP A 119 2.50 9.70 -21.94
CA ASP A 119 3.28 10.84 -22.42
C ASP A 119 4.62 10.98 -21.67
N SER A 120 4.63 10.79 -20.35
CA SER A 120 5.84 10.84 -19.53
C SER A 120 6.85 9.77 -19.94
N TRP A 121 6.39 8.54 -20.18
CA TRP A 121 7.24 7.44 -20.61
C TRP A 121 7.70 7.60 -22.06
N LYS A 122 6.84 8.16 -22.93
CA LYS A 122 7.20 8.53 -24.30
C LYS A 122 8.31 9.59 -24.32
N ALA A 123 8.29 10.57 -23.42
CA ALA A 123 9.31 11.60 -23.33
C ALA A 123 10.72 11.02 -23.07
N VAL A 124 10.81 9.89 -22.36
CA VAL A 124 12.08 9.17 -22.11
C VAL A 124 12.34 8.04 -23.10
N GLY A 125 11.56 7.96 -24.17
CA GLY A 125 11.71 7.02 -25.28
C GLY A 125 11.17 5.62 -25.01
N VAL A 126 10.18 5.46 -24.14
CA VAL A 126 9.50 4.17 -23.93
C VAL A 126 8.11 4.22 -24.54
N GLN A 127 7.77 3.22 -25.35
CA GLN A 127 6.43 3.08 -25.89
C GLN A 127 5.57 2.28 -24.90
N VAL A 128 4.48 2.89 -24.43
CA VAL A 128 3.53 2.25 -23.52
C VAL A 128 2.18 2.09 -24.22
N GLU A 129 1.66 0.87 -24.26
CA GLU A 129 0.32 0.55 -24.75
C GLU A 129 -0.62 0.29 -23.57
N PRO A 130 -1.54 1.22 -23.24
CA PRO A 130 -2.53 0.98 -22.21
C PRO A 130 -3.63 0.03 -22.72
N GLN A 131 -3.95 -0.99 -21.92
CA GLN A 131 -5.01 -1.95 -22.18
C GLN A 131 -6.03 -1.91 -21.04
N PHE A 132 -7.23 -1.42 -21.37
CA PHE A 132 -8.36 -1.32 -20.45
C PHE A 132 -9.20 -2.57 -20.53
N GLU A 133 -9.25 -3.33 -19.43
CA GLU A 133 -9.95 -4.61 -19.37
C GLU A 133 -11.12 -4.58 -18.38
N PRO A 134 -12.24 -5.26 -18.68
CA PRO A 134 -13.29 -5.51 -17.69
C PRO A 134 -12.75 -6.33 -16.51
N MET A 135 -13.44 -6.30 -15.37
CA MET A 135 -12.93 -6.84 -14.09
C MET A 135 -12.55 -8.33 -14.15
N ASP A 136 -13.31 -9.14 -14.86
CA ASP A 136 -13.06 -10.57 -15.04
C ASP A 136 -11.74 -10.81 -15.77
N VAL A 137 -11.56 -10.18 -16.94
CA VAL A 137 -10.33 -10.29 -17.75
C VAL A 137 -9.14 -9.66 -17.02
N PHE A 138 -9.32 -8.48 -16.42
CA PHE A 138 -8.30 -7.83 -15.61
C PHE A 138 -7.82 -8.73 -14.47
N GLY A 139 -8.75 -9.34 -13.73
CA GLY A 139 -8.43 -10.25 -12.63
C GLY A 139 -7.68 -11.50 -13.08
N ASP A 140 -8.08 -12.08 -14.21
CA ASP A 140 -7.38 -13.23 -14.82
C ASP A 140 -5.94 -12.88 -15.21
N ARG A 141 -5.75 -11.73 -15.89
CA ARG A 141 -4.41 -11.26 -16.30
C ARG A 141 -3.54 -10.89 -15.10
N VAL A 142 -4.12 -10.27 -14.06
CA VAL A 142 -3.39 -9.97 -12.82
C VAL A 142 -2.89 -11.25 -12.14
N ARG A 143 -3.75 -12.28 -12.01
CA ARG A 143 -3.36 -13.59 -11.45
C ARG A 143 -2.30 -14.29 -12.29
N ALA A 144 -2.41 -14.20 -13.62
CA ALA A 144 -1.45 -14.76 -14.55
C ALA A 144 -0.13 -13.99 -14.64
N ARG A 145 -0.05 -12.77 -14.07
CA ARG A 145 1.07 -11.82 -14.25
C ARG A 145 1.30 -11.48 -15.73
N ASP A 146 0.21 -11.34 -16.48
CA ASP A 146 0.20 -11.03 -17.91
C ASP A 146 0.15 -9.52 -18.16
N TYR A 147 1.25 -8.84 -17.80
CA TYR A 147 1.45 -7.41 -17.97
C TYR A 147 2.93 -7.05 -17.80
N ASP A 148 3.38 -5.96 -18.43
CA ASP A 148 4.68 -5.37 -18.15
C ASP A 148 4.57 -4.31 -17.05
N LEU A 149 3.48 -3.52 -17.12
CA LEU A 149 3.13 -2.49 -16.15
C LEU A 149 1.70 -2.74 -15.66
N LEU A 150 1.46 -2.56 -14.37
CA LEU A 150 0.13 -2.63 -13.79
C LEU A 150 -0.22 -1.29 -13.14
N LEU A 151 -1.29 -0.65 -13.60
CA LEU A 151 -1.84 0.51 -12.94
C LEU A 151 -3.00 0.08 -12.05
N THR A 152 -2.75 0.04 -10.74
CA THR A 152 -3.76 -0.32 -9.73
C THR A 152 -3.58 0.52 -8.46
N GLY A 153 -4.55 0.42 -7.55
CA GLY A 153 -4.45 0.99 -6.21
C GLY A 153 -4.40 -0.10 -5.15
N GLU A 154 -3.79 0.23 -4.02
CA GLU A 154 -3.80 -0.60 -2.81
C GLU A 154 -4.74 0.02 -1.78
N SER A 155 -5.39 -0.85 -0.99
CA SER A 155 -6.18 -0.43 0.16
C SER A 155 -5.55 -1.02 1.41
N LEU A 156 -5.01 -0.14 2.27
CA LEU A 156 -4.30 -0.52 3.49
C LEU A 156 -5.20 -0.54 4.74
N GLY A 157 -6.48 -0.17 4.60
CA GLY A 157 -7.42 -0.10 5.72
C GLY A 157 -6.96 0.86 6.84
N TYR A 158 -7.46 0.62 8.06
CA TYR A 158 -7.15 1.46 9.23
C TYR A 158 -5.85 1.10 9.93
N ASN A 159 -5.38 -0.15 9.78
CA ASN A 159 -4.18 -0.65 10.44
C ASN A 159 -2.91 -0.46 9.59
N LEU A 160 -3.04 0.08 8.37
CA LEU A 160 -1.95 0.29 7.42
C LEU A 160 -1.14 -0.99 7.13
N ASP A 161 -1.80 -2.14 7.13
CA ASP A 161 -1.13 -3.43 6.95
C ASP A 161 -0.73 -3.64 5.48
N THR A 162 0.58 -3.65 5.25
CA THR A 162 1.21 -3.78 3.93
C THR A 162 1.57 -5.22 3.57
N TYR A 163 1.34 -6.19 4.47
CA TYR A 163 1.82 -7.57 4.31
C TYR A 163 1.38 -8.21 3.00
N SER A 164 0.09 -8.12 2.67
CA SER A 164 -0.45 -8.73 1.44
C SER A 164 0.20 -8.21 0.17
N TYR A 165 0.68 -6.97 0.17
CA TYR A 165 1.17 -6.27 -1.01
C TYR A 165 2.70 -6.31 -1.15
N TRP A 166 3.44 -6.37 -0.05
CA TRP A 166 4.89 -6.16 -0.07
C TRP A 166 5.72 -7.31 0.52
N HIS A 167 5.10 -8.20 1.32
CA HIS A 167 5.82 -9.33 1.90
C HIS A 167 6.16 -10.39 0.85
N SER A 168 7.36 -10.98 0.93
CA SER A 168 7.88 -11.95 -0.04
C SER A 168 7.00 -13.21 -0.14
N SER A 169 6.40 -13.65 0.97
CA SER A 169 5.49 -14.82 1.00
C SER A 169 4.21 -14.60 0.17
N GLN A 170 3.87 -13.34 -0.10
CA GLN A 170 2.70 -12.95 -0.86
C GLN A 170 3.00 -12.76 -2.35
N SER A 171 4.22 -13.11 -2.79
CA SER A 171 4.60 -13.13 -4.22
C SER A 171 4.04 -14.36 -4.95
N GLY A 172 3.98 -14.27 -6.27
CA GLY A 172 3.49 -15.34 -7.13
C GLY A 172 1.98 -15.31 -7.38
N ALA A 173 1.49 -16.31 -8.11
CA ALA A 173 0.17 -16.29 -8.76
C ALA A 173 -1.03 -16.07 -7.82
N ASN A 174 -0.92 -16.48 -6.56
CA ASN A 174 -2.02 -16.45 -5.59
C ASN A 174 -1.96 -15.27 -4.62
N GLY A 175 -0.88 -14.49 -4.63
CA GLY A 175 -0.69 -13.40 -3.68
C GLY A 175 -0.81 -12.01 -4.31
N LEU A 176 -1.05 -11.01 -3.45
CA LEU A 176 -1.27 -9.62 -3.83
C LEU A 176 0.03 -8.80 -3.91
N ASN A 177 1.19 -9.42 -3.74
CA ASN A 177 2.46 -8.82 -4.10
C ASN A 177 2.64 -8.93 -5.62
N LEU A 178 2.11 -7.92 -6.31
CA LEU A 178 1.97 -7.91 -7.77
C LEU A 178 3.30 -7.62 -8.48
N SER A 179 4.21 -6.89 -7.82
CA SER A 179 5.59 -6.69 -8.29
C SER A 179 6.47 -7.94 -8.15
N ASN A 180 5.99 -8.97 -7.43
CA ASN A 180 6.78 -10.12 -7.00
C ASN A 180 8.06 -9.71 -6.25
N TYR A 181 8.03 -8.56 -5.59
CA TYR A 181 9.15 -8.02 -4.84
C TYR A 181 9.50 -8.94 -3.66
N ARG A 182 10.79 -9.07 -3.37
CA ARG A 182 11.29 -9.91 -2.28
C ARG A 182 12.47 -9.23 -1.61
N SER A 183 12.33 -8.94 -0.33
CA SER A 183 13.40 -8.34 0.48
C SER A 183 13.27 -8.79 1.93
N PHE A 184 14.34 -9.37 2.46
CA PHE A 184 14.39 -9.81 3.86
C PHE A 184 14.23 -8.64 4.84
N ALA A 185 14.78 -7.46 4.49
CA ALA A 185 14.66 -6.27 5.32
C ALA A 185 13.19 -5.78 5.39
N VAL A 186 12.51 -5.74 4.25
CA VAL A 186 11.10 -5.36 4.16
C VAL A 186 10.20 -6.39 4.86
N ASP A 187 10.46 -7.68 4.68
CA ASP A 187 9.73 -8.75 5.37
C ASP A 187 9.80 -8.57 6.89
N ALA A 188 11.02 -8.39 7.44
CA ALA A 188 11.23 -8.20 8.87
C ALA A 188 10.54 -6.94 9.42
N LEU A 189 10.57 -5.83 8.68
CA LEU A 189 9.90 -4.58 9.08
C LEU A 189 8.37 -4.73 9.10
N ILE A 190 7.80 -5.43 8.12
CA ILE A 190 6.36 -5.72 8.07
C ILE A 190 5.96 -6.65 9.22
N GLU A 191 6.72 -7.70 9.50
CA GLU A 191 6.45 -8.59 10.63
C GLU A 191 6.54 -7.84 11.96
N LYS A 192 7.56 -6.97 12.11
CA LYS A 192 7.72 -6.13 13.31
C LYS A 192 6.52 -5.22 13.50
N SER A 193 6.09 -4.49 12.46
CA SER A 193 4.97 -3.52 12.55
C SER A 193 3.65 -4.16 12.99
N ARG A 194 3.41 -5.42 12.63
CA ARG A 194 2.24 -6.22 13.05
C ARG A 194 2.28 -6.62 14.53
N SER A 195 3.47 -6.68 15.13
CA SER A 195 3.68 -7.06 16.53
C SER A 195 3.91 -5.87 17.47
N THR A 196 4.19 -4.68 16.93
CA THR A 196 4.37 -3.45 17.70
C THR A 196 3.02 -2.81 18.04
N PHE A 197 2.82 -2.36 19.29
CA PHE A 197 1.59 -1.67 19.73
C PHE A 197 1.79 -0.20 20.06
N ASP A 198 3.04 0.22 20.31
CA ASP A 198 3.40 1.61 20.49
C ASP A 198 3.33 2.36 19.14
N ASN A 199 2.70 3.53 19.14
CA ASN A 199 2.47 4.30 17.92
C ASN A 199 3.73 5.00 17.41
N GLU A 200 4.60 5.48 18.31
CA GLU A 200 5.84 6.16 17.92
C GLU A 200 6.83 5.17 17.31
N GLU A 201 6.96 3.98 17.91
CA GLU A 201 7.75 2.90 17.34
C GLU A 201 7.19 2.42 15.98
N LYS A 202 5.86 2.33 15.86
CA LYS A 202 5.21 1.99 14.58
C LYS A 202 5.50 3.02 13.48
N ASP A 203 5.45 4.30 13.80
CA ASP A 203 5.74 5.37 12.85
C ASP A 203 7.19 5.31 12.36
N ASP A 204 8.15 5.02 13.25
CA ASP A 204 9.54 4.81 12.87
C ASP A 204 9.71 3.58 11.94
N ILE A 205 9.06 2.46 12.26
CA ILE A 205 9.05 1.26 11.41
C ILE A 205 8.50 1.58 10.02
N PHE A 206 7.40 2.36 9.92
CA PHE A 206 6.83 2.72 8.63
C PHE A 206 7.73 3.65 7.81
N LYS A 207 8.48 4.56 8.45
CA LYS A 207 9.50 5.38 7.77
C LYS A 207 10.60 4.50 7.18
N GLN A 208 11.15 3.58 7.98
CA GLN A 208 12.17 2.62 7.52
C GLN A 208 11.63 1.74 6.38
N LEU A 209 10.39 1.27 6.49
CA LEU A 209 9.73 0.48 5.44
C LEU A 209 9.63 1.25 4.12
N ALA A 210 9.19 2.51 4.18
CA ALA A 210 9.11 3.38 3.01
C ALA A 210 10.48 3.62 2.39
N GLU A 211 11.52 3.84 3.20
CA GLU A 211 12.90 3.99 2.74
C GLU A 211 13.40 2.74 2.01
N GLU A 212 13.26 1.56 2.61
CA GLU A 212 13.71 0.30 1.99
C GLU A 212 12.99 0.03 0.66
N ILE A 213 11.66 0.20 0.61
CA ILE A 213 10.90 0.04 -0.63
C ILE A 213 11.35 1.08 -1.67
N SER A 214 11.61 2.32 -1.27
CA SER A 214 12.03 3.38 -2.20
C SER A 214 13.41 3.16 -2.83
N LYS A 215 14.31 2.42 -2.15
CA LYS A 215 15.64 2.09 -2.68
C LYS A 215 15.56 1.11 -3.85
N ASP A 216 14.66 0.13 -3.74
CA ASP A 216 14.52 -0.94 -4.73
C ASP A 216 13.51 -0.60 -5.84
N VAL A 217 12.64 0.39 -5.61
CA VAL A 217 11.59 0.87 -6.54
C VAL A 217 10.76 -0.28 -7.15
N PRO A 218 10.17 -1.18 -6.33
CA PRO A 218 9.33 -2.27 -6.85
C PRO A 218 8.01 -1.77 -7.45
N ALA A 219 7.62 -0.53 -7.14
CA ALA A 219 6.56 0.20 -7.80
C ALA A 219 6.82 1.71 -7.75
N ILE A 220 6.12 2.46 -8.61
CA ILE A 220 6.09 3.91 -8.59
C ILE A 220 4.79 4.35 -7.93
N PHE A 221 4.88 4.90 -6.71
CA PHE A 221 3.72 5.44 -6.00
C PHE A 221 3.30 6.77 -6.62
N LEU A 222 2.05 6.87 -7.07
CA LEU A 222 1.56 8.08 -7.75
C LEU A 222 0.97 9.10 -6.80
N TYR A 223 -0.08 8.71 -6.05
CA TYR A 223 -0.76 9.61 -5.11
C TYR A 223 -1.70 8.84 -4.17
N ARG A 224 -2.03 9.47 -3.04
CA ARG A 224 -3.16 9.08 -2.19
C ARG A 224 -4.38 9.94 -2.56
N PRO A 225 -5.53 9.36 -2.91
CA PRO A 225 -6.73 10.13 -3.19
C PRO A 225 -7.22 10.89 -1.96
N THR A 226 -7.76 12.08 -2.18
CA THR A 226 -8.43 12.87 -1.16
C THR A 226 -9.94 12.75 -1.33
N TYR A 227 -10.66 12.56 -0.22
CA TYR A 227 -12.11 12.58 -0.23
C TYR A 227 -12.61 14.00 0.04
N SER A 228 -13.33 14.56 -0.92
CA SER A 228 -14.01 15.84 -0.75
C SER A 228 -15.47 15.62 -0.38
N PHE A 229 -15.91 16.22 0.71
CA PHE A 229 -17.29 16.16 1.16
C PHE A 229 -17.80 17.57 1.48
N ALA A 230 -18.99 17.89 0.96
CA ALA A 230 -19.63 19.18 1.17
C ALA A 230 -20.92 18.99 1.98
N THR A 231 -21.12 19.86 2.97
CA THR A 231 -22.32 19.88 3.80
C THR A 231 -22.95 21.26 3.75
N ASP A 232 -24.26 21.31 4.02
CA ASP A 232 -24.92 22.58 4.28
C ASP A 232 -24.38 23.17 5.60
N ARG A 233 -24.20 24.49 5.65
CA ARG A 233 -23.71 25.19 6.86
C ARG A 233 -24.61 24.97 8.08
N LYS A 234 -25.87 24.61 7.88
CA LYS A 234 -26.83 24.26 8.95
C LYS A 234 -26.55 22.89 9.57
N VAL A 235 -25.80 22.02 8.89
CA VAL A 235 -25.40 20.72 9.44
C VAL A 235 -24.18 20.95 10.33
N GLN A 236 -24.35 20.70 11.62
CA GLN A 236 -23.31 20.83 12.64
C GLN A 236 -22.94 19.44 13.17
N GLY A 237 -21.76 19.33 13.79
CA GLY A 237 -21.28 18.06 14.38
C GLY A 237 -20.59 17.12 13.39
N VAL A 238 -20.32 17.55 12.16
CA VAL A 238 -19.54 16.77 11.17
C VAL A 238 -18.07 16.76 11.57
N GLN A 239 -17.47 15.58 11.68
CA GLN A 239 -16.03 15.41 11.93
C GLN A 239 -15.37 14.73 10.74
N PHE A 240 -14.11 15.12 10.48
CA PHE A 240 -13.35 14.71 9.30
C PHE A 240 -12.09 13.92 9.68
N ASP A 241 -12.14 13.20 10.79
CA ASP A 241 -10.96 12.55 11.36
C ASP A 241 -10.80 11.12 10.81
N ASN A 242 -9.59 10.82 10.34
CA ASN A 242 -9.07 9.47 10.04
C ASN A 242 -9.94 8.58 9.12
N TRP A 243 -10.35 9.09 7.96
CA TRP A 243 -11.08 8.30 6.96
C TRP A 243 -10.15 7.36 6.19
N ALA A 244 -10.37 6.05 6.33
CA ALA A 244 -9.79 5.02 5.46
C ALA A 244 -10.69 4.75 4.25
N SER A 245 -12.00 4.90 4.44
CA SER A 245 -13.03 4.64 3.43
C SER A 245 -13.93 5.86 3.22
N ALA A 246 -14.58 5.94 2.05
CA ALA A 246 -15.55 7.00 1.80
C ALA A 246 -16.72 6.98 2.80
N SER A 247 -17.15 5.80 3.26
CA SER A 247 -18.22 5.63 4.23
C SER A 247 -17.91 6.21 5.61
N ASP A 248 -16.64 6.42 5.95
CA ASP A 248 -16.22 6.92 7.27
C ASP A 248 -16.71 8.33 7.56
N ARG A 249 -17.13 9.07 6.52
CA ARG A 249 -17.86 10.33 6.67
C ARG A 249 -19.10 10.21 7.54
N PHE A 250 -19.68 9.02 7.69
CA PHE A 250 -20.85 8.78 8.53
C PHE A 250 -20.51 8.17 9.90
N ALA A 251 -19.23 7.96 10.23
CA ALA A 251 -18.82 7.32 11.48
C ALA A 251 -19.36 8.05 12.73
N ASN A 252 -19.53 9.38 12.63
CA ASN A 252 -20.06 10.20 13.70
C ASN A 252 -21.47 10.78 13.40
N ILE A 253 -22.24 10.16 12.49
CA ILE A 253 -23.54 10.68 12.03
C ILE A 253 -24.55 10.91 13.18
N ALA A 254 -24.46 10.12 14.26
CA ALA A 254 -25.32 10.28 15.43
C ALA A 254 -25.10 11.61 16.17
N ALA A 255 -23.95 12.26 15.99
CA ALA A 255 -23.64 13.57 16.54
C ALA A 255 -24.12 14.72 15.64
N TRP A 256 -24.60 14.42 14.43
CA TRP A 256 -25.01 15.44 13.49
C TRP A 256 -26.35 16.05 13.88
N CYS A 257 -26.46 17.36 13.74
CA CYS A 257 -27.73 18.07 13.93
C CYS A 257 -27.92 19.15 12.87
N VAL A 258 -29.17 19.50 12.63
CA VAL A 258 -29.54 20.63 11.76
C VAL A 258 -29.98 21.77 12.66
N VAL A 259 -29.27 22.89 12.63
CA VAL A 259 -29.68 24.10 13.34
C VAL A 259 -30.76 24.83 12.54
N CYS A 260 -31.86 25.15 13.23
CA CYS A 260 -32.91 26.03 12.72
C CYS A 260 -32.60 27.47 13.15
N GLU A 261 -32.67 28.41 12.20
CA GLU A 261 -32.68 29.86 12.47
C GLU A 261 -34.05 30.33 12.94
#